data_AF-A0A661PAV8-F1
#
_entry.id   AF-A0A661PAV8-F1
#
_cell.length_a   1.000
_cell.length_b   1.000
_cell.length_c   1.000
_cell.angle_alpha   90.00
_cell.angle_beta   90.00
_cell.angle_gamma   90.00
#
_symmetry.space_group_name_H-M   'P 1'
#
loop_
_entity.id
_entity.type
_entity.pdbx_description
1 polymer ?
#
loop_
_entity_poly.entity_id
_entity_poly.type
_entity_poly.pdbx_seq_one_letter_code
_entity_poly.pdbx_strand_id
1 'polypeptide(L)'
;MALASVSVACGRTSFGSSSAEGGASSGTGGTGGTAGTGGTGGTAGTGGTGGTGGTGGTGGTGGTGGTGGTGGIPPICINDWDCDDLNFCTTDLCIDSQCDYQQKDSDDDGFVDEVCGGVDCNDLNPNVNPSEPEICTDAADNDCNGVADCSDPACVNAPACGCIPDPNGENCTNGVDDDCDTT
;
A
#
# COMPACT_ATOMS: atom_id res chain seq x y z
N MET A 1 -26.55 -20.14 52.43
CA MET A 1 -25.69 -19.09 51.84
C MET A 1 -25.20 -19.66 50.54
N ALA A 2 -25.66 -19.06 49.43
CA ALA A 2 -25.49 -19.59 48.08
C ALA A 2 -24.01 -19.80 47.75
N LEU A 3 -23.67 -20.99 47.24
CA LEU A 3 -22.42 -21.23 46.54
C LEU A 3 -22.46 -20.32 45.30
N ALA A 4 -21.60 -19.31 45.29
CA ALA A 4 -21.40 -18.49 44.11
C ALA A 4 -20.87 -19.41 42.99
N SER A 5 -21.74 -19.70 42.04
CA SER A 5 -21.40 -20.24 40.74
C SER A 5 -20.44 -19.26 40.07
N VAL A 6 -19.16 -19.62 40.05
CA VAL A 6 -18.21 -19.04 39.10
C VAL A 6 -18.56 -19.65 37.75
N SER A 7 -19.63 -19.12 37.14
CA SER A 7 -19.88 -19.27 35.71
C SER A 7 -19.14 -18.14 35.02
N VAL A 8 -17.82 -18.32 34.91
CA VAL A 8 -16.97 -17.49 34.06
C VAL A 8 -16.79 -18.31 32.79
N ALA A 9 -17.38 -17.84 31.69
CA ALA A 9 -17.12 -18.32 30.32
C ALA A 9 -15.62 -18.28 30.01
N CYS A 10 -15.17 -19.04 29.02
CA CYS A 10 -13.86 -19.66 29.04
C CYS A 10 -12.67 -18.75 28.70
N GLY A 11 -12.20 -17.96 29.66
CA GLY A 11 -10.87 -17.35 29.56
C GLY A 11 -9.79 -18.39 29.88
N ARG A 12 -8.88 -18.68 28.92
CA ARG A 12 -7.63 -19.46 29.13
C ARG A 12 -7.01 -19.19 30.51
N THR A 13 -7.29 -20.04 31.51
CA THR A 13 -6.44 -20.11 32.69
C THR A 13 -5.25 -20.99 32.34
N SER A 14 -4.14 -20.35 31.97
CA SER A 14 -2.80 -20.86 32.27
C SER A 14 -2.38 -22.14 31.55
N PHE A 15 -1.72 -21.99 30.41
CA PHE A 15 -0.53 -22.81 30.17
C PHE A 15 0.49 -22.48 31.29
N GLY A 16 0.51 -23.25 32.38
CA GLY A 16 1.66 -23.24 33.29
C GLY A 16 2.90 -23.73 32.53
N SER A 17 4.12 -23.26 32.71
CA SER A 17 4.71 -22.48 33.81
C SER A 17 6.03 -21.89 33.29
N SER A 18 6.36 -20.63 33.59
CA SER A 18 7.58 -20.25 34.32
C SER A 18 7.85 -18.74 34.28
N SER A 19 8.09 -18.23 35.48
CA SER A 19 8.93 -17.07 35.80
C SER A 19 8.37 -15.67 35.57
N ALA A 20 7.83 -15.16 36.67
CA ALA A 20 8.00 -13.76 37.07
C ALA A 20 9.46 -13.32 36.91
N GLU A 21 9.69 -12.10 36.39
CA GLU A 21 10.45 -10.98 36.98
C GLU A 21 9.90 -9.72 36.26
N GLY A 22 9.40 -8.69 36.93
CA GLY A 22 10.21 -7.68 37.60
C GLY A 22 10.29 -6.44 36.71
N GLY A 23 9.58 -5.36 37.07
CA GLY A 23 9.64 -4.09 36.35
C GLY A 23 10.94 -3.32 36.56
N ALA A 24 11.23 -2.38 35.67
CA ALA A 24 11.89 -1.10 35.97
C ALA A 24 11.95 -0.21 34.71
N SER A 25 11.77 1.09 34.95
CA SER A 25 11.89 2.17 33.97
C SER A 25 13.34 2.47 33.61
N SER A 26 13.60 2.98 32.40
CA SER A 26 14.67 3.99 32.15
C SER A 26 14.67 4.41 30.68
N GLY A 27 14.57 5.71 30.43
CA GLY A 27 14.60 6.31 29.10
C GLY A 27 15.94 6.90 28.66
N THR A 28 15.80 7.89 27.76
CA THR A 28 16.77 8.84 27.18
C THR A 28 17.53 8.38 25.93
N GLY A 29 17.48 9.23 24.89
CA GLY A 29 18.35 9.11 23.73
C GLY A 29 17.90 9.85 22.47
N GLY A 30 17.47 11.12 22.57
CA GLY A 30 17.43 12.00 21.40
C GLY A 30 18.83 12.55 21.12
N THR A 31 19.28 12.47 19.88
CA THR A 31 20.38 13.25 19.29
C THR A 31 19.83 13.77 17.96
N GLY A 32 19.69 15.08 17.73
CA GLY A 32 20.74 16.08 17.71
C GLY A 32 20.92 16.49 16.25
N GLY A 33 20.24 17.57 15.83
CA GLY A 33 20.34 18.10 14.48
C GLY A 33 21.71 18.69 14.16
N THR A 34 22.02 18.82 12.88
CA THR A 34 22.98 19.81 12.38
C THR A 34 22.38 20.55 11.19
N ALA A 35 22.47 21.88 11.27
CA ALA A 35 22.12 22.78 10.18
C ALA A 35 23.23 22.75 9.12
N GLY A 36 22.86 22.47 7.87
CA GLY A 36 23.70 22.73 6.70
C GLY A 36 23.50 24.18 6.24
N THR A 37 24.58 24.93 6.17
CA THR A 37 24.67 26.35 5.82
C THR A 37 24.25 26.63 4.37
N GLY A 38 23.64 27.80 4.16
CA GLY A 38 23.17 28.27 2.86
C GLY A 38 24.24 28.28 1.76
N GLY A 39 23.84 27.79 0.59
CA GLY A 39 24.48 28.09 -0.68
C GLY A 39 23.93 29.42 -1.21
N THR A 40 24.84 30.36 -1.42
CA THR A 40 24.62 31.66 -2.03
C THR A 40 24.03 31.55 -3.44
N GLY A 41 23.18 32.52 -3.80
CA GLY A 41 22.47 32.57 -5.07
C GLY A 41 23.35 32.40 -6.31
N GLY A 42 22.87 31.55 -7.21
CA GLY A 42 23.24 31.56 -8.63
C GLY A 42 22.32 32.52 -9.37
N THR A 43 22.92 33.51 -10.02
CA THR A 43 22.31 34.50 -10.90
C THR A 43 21.46 33.89 -12.02
N ALA A 44 20.45 34.64 -12.44
CA ALA A 44 19.57 34.37 -13.56
C ALA A 44 20.33 33.92 -14.82
N GLY A 45 20.03 32.71 -15.30
CA GLY A 45 20.31 32.33 -16.67
C GLY A 45 19.21 32.86 -17.58
N THR A 46 19.48 33.93 -18.31
CA THR A 46 18.67 34.33 -19.47
C THR A 46 19.19 33.63 -20.72
N GLY A 47 18.32 32.93 -21.44
CA GLY A 47 18.49 32.65 -22.87
C GLY A 47 18.66 31.18 -23.22
N GLY A 48 17.63 30.59 -23.80
CA GLY A 48 17.73 29.42 -24.66
C GLY A 48 16.76 29.57 -25.83
N THR A 49 17.26 29.96 -27.01
CA THR A 49 16.60 29.71 -28.30
C THR A 49 17.65 29.33 -29.33
N GLY A 50 17.37 28.28 -30.11
CA GLY A 50 18.14 27.78 -31.24
C GLY A 50 19.03 26.60 -30.85
N GLY A 51 19.04 25.46 -31.53
CA GLY A 51 18.81 25.20 -32.95
C GLY A 51 19.91 24.22 -33.41
N THR A 52 19.64 23.41 -34.43
CA THR A 52 20.43 22.24 -34.86
C THR A 52 21.88 22.53 -35.30
N GLY A 53 22.79 21.61 -34.95
CA GLY A 53 23.93 21.20 -35.79
C GLY A 53 25.34 21.60 -35.33
N GLY A 54 26.19 20.60 -35.06
CA GLY A 54 27.65 20.75 -34.95
C GLY A 54 28.35 19.42 -34.67
N THR A 55 29.33 19.05 -35.51
CA THR A 55 30.17 17.85 -35.38
C THR A 55 31.34 18.05 -34.41
N GLY A 56 31.60 17.04 -33.58
CA GLY A 56 32.95 16.65 -33.10
C GLY A 56 33.68 17.60 -32.15
N GLY A 57 33.53 17.37 -30.83
CA GLY A 57 34.44 17.88 -29.79
C GLY A 57 34.96 16.73 -28.91
N THR A 58 36.25 16.72 -28.62
CA THR A 58 36.92 15.75 -27.75
C THR A 58 36.60 15.98 -26.27
N GLY A 59 36.18 14.91 -25.59
CA GLY A 59 36.43 14.64 -24.17
C GLY A 59 36.17 15.76 -23.16
N GLY A 60 34.90 15.92 -22.76
CA GLY A 60 34.54 16.43 -21.44
C GLY A 60 34.07 15.28 -20.56
N THR A 61 34.32 15.34 -19.26
CA THR A 61 33.68 14.42 -18.29
C THR A 61 32.18 14.56 -18.45
N GLY A 62 31.50 13.44 -18.72
CA GLY A 62 30.05 13.41 -18.89
C GLY A 62 29.38 14.13 -17.73
N GLY A 63 28.69 15.22 -18.03
CA GLY A 63 27.80 15.85 -17.08
C GLY A 63 26.77 14.82 -16.62
N THR A 64 26.26 14.97 -15.40
CA THR A 64 25.03 14.31 -15.01
C THR A 64 24.00 14.61 -16.09
N GLY A 65 23.41 13.57 -16.69
CA GLY A 65 22.42 13.71 -17.74
C GLY A 65 21.43 14.81 -17.37
N GLY A 66 21.18 15.72 -18.30
CA GLY A 66 20.16 16.75 -18.10
C GLY A 66 18.86 16.07 -17.70
N THR A 67 18.11 16.67 -16.78
CA THR A 67 16.70 16.33 -16.62
C THR A 67 16.07 16.48 -18.01
N GLY A 68 15.49 15.40 -18.54
CA GLY A 68 14.74 15.42 -19.79
C GLY A 68 13.85 16.67 -19.80
N GLY A 69 13.88 17.40 -20.91
CA GLY A 69 13.09 18.62 -21.04
C GLY A 69 11.65 18.30 -20.67
N THR A 70 10.99 19.20 -19.95
CA THR A 70 9.53 19.15 -19.78
C THR A 70 8.95 19.23 -21.18
N GLY A 71 8.57 18.08 -21.73
CA GLY A 71 7.95 17.95 -23.04
C GLY A 71 6.72 18.82 -23.02
N GLY A 72 6.80 20.02 -23.59
CA GLY A 72 5.61 20.79 -23.86
C GLY A 72 4.82 19.94 -24.84
N ILE A 73 3.68 19.41 -24.40
CA ILE A 73 2.81 18.48 -25.14
C ILE A 73 2.78 18.94 -26.61
N PRO A 74 3.53 18.29 -27.50
CA PRO A 74 3.49 18.65 -28.90
C PRO A 74 2.10 18.26 -29.41
N PRO A 75 1.46 19.04 -30.31
CA PRO A 75 0.13 18.72 -30.83
C PRO A 75 0.09 17.40 -31.63
N ILE A 76 1.26 16.80 -31.86
CA ILE A 76 1.50 15.56 -32.58
C ILE A 76 2.57 14.79 -31.79
N CYS A 77 2.24 13.60 -31.30
CA CYS A 77 3.20 12.69 -30.70
C CYS A 77 3.82 11.78 -31.77
N ILE A 78 5.06 11.33 -31.54
CA ILE A 78 5.76 10.38 -32.41
C ILE A 78 5.92 9.03 -31.70
N ASN A 79 6.00 9.05 -30.37
CA ASN A 79 6.03 7.87 -29.51
C ASN A 79 5.43 8.22 -28.13
N ASP A 80 5.22 7.20 -27.30
CA ASP A 80 4.55 7.29 -25.99
C ASP A 80 5.23 8.31 -25.05
N TRP A 81 6.56 8.46 -25.10
CA TRP A 81 7.28 9.43 -24.26
C TRP A 81 6.97 10.89 -24.59
N ASP A 82 6.46 11.18 -25.79
CA ASP A 82 6.04 12.53 -26.15
C ASP A 82 4.71 12.93 -25.48
N CYS A 83 4.00 11.93 -24.94
CA CYS A 83 2.70 12.12 -24.31
C CYS A 83 2.77 12.26 -22.79
N ASP A 84 3.93 12.09 -22.16
CA ASP A 84 4.11 12.26 -20.71
C ASP A 84 3.54 13.60 -20.23
N ASP A 85 2.41 13.54 -19.52
CA ASP A 85 1.73 14.68 -18.91
C ASP A 85 2.13 14.85 -17.43
N LEU A 86 3.12 14.08 -16.97
CA LEU A 86 3.58 13.96 -15.59
C LEU A 86 2.52 13.43 -14.62
N ASN A 87 1.45 12.82 -15.12
CA ASN A 87 0.44 12.16 -14.32
C ASN A 87 0.73 10.66 -14.24
N PHE A 88 1.13 10.19 -13.07
CA PHE A 88 1.42 8.77 -12.87
C PHE A 88 0.17 7.86 -12.97
N CYS A 89 -1.04 8.44 -12.95
CA CYS A 89 -2.31 7.73 -13.03
C CYS A 89 -2.80 7.47 -14.45
N THR A 90 -2.10 7.99 -15.45
CA THR A 90 -2.42 7.74 -16.85
C THR A 90 -1.38 6.86 -17.51
N THR A 91 -1.84 6.05 -18.45
CA THR A 91 -0.98 5.42 -19.43
C THR A 91 -0.91 6.36 -20.62
N ASP A 92 0.27 6.88 -20.90
CA ASP A 92 0.50 7.89 -21.92
C ASP A 92 0.81 7.21 -23.26
N LEU A 93 -0.23 6.98 -24.07
CA LEU A 93 -0.09 6.28 -25.34
C LEU A 93 -0.08 7.27 -26.51
N CYS A 94 0.84 7.06 -27.45
CA CYS A 94 0.82 7.77 -28.72
C CYS A 94 0.12 6.94 -29.80
N ILE A 95 -1.14 7.26 -30.09
CA ILE A 95 -1.97 6.53 -31.07
C ILE A 95 -2.37 7.48 -32.20
N ASP A 96 -2.10 7.10 -33.45
CA ASP A 96 -2.40 7.93 -34.63
C ASP A 96 -1.86 9.37 -34.55
N SER A 97 -0.67 9.51 -33.95
CA SER A 97 0.00 10.79 -33.69
C SER A 97 -0.80 11.74 -32.77
N GLN A 98 -1.70 11.21 -31.95
CA GLN A 98 -2.43 11.92 -30.89
C GLN A 98 -2.12 11.26 -29.54
N CYS A 99 -2.00 12.07 -28.49
CA CYS A 99 -1.86 11.55 -27.14
C CYS A 99 -3.20 11.06 -26.64
N ASP A 100 -3.24 9.80 -26.24
CA ASP A 100 -4.34 9.16 -25.58
C ASP A 100 -3.94 8.87 -24.13
N TYR A 101 -4.69 9.47 -23.20
CA TYR A 101 -4.46 9.39 -21.76
C TYR A 101 -5.47 8.41 -21.17
N GLN A 102 -5.09 7.13 -21.15
CA GLN A 102 -5.94 6.09 -20.58
C GLN A 102 -5.72 6.00 -19.08
N GLN A 103 -6.73 5.60 -18.31
CA GLN A 103 -6.50 5.29 -16.91
C GLN A 103 -5.55 4.11 -16.79
N LYS A 104 -4.61 4.20 -15.85
CA LYS A 104 -3.67 3.14 -15.57
C LYS A 104 -4.31 2.11 -14.64
N ASP A 105 -4.32 0.88 -15.11
CA ASP A 105 -4.73 -0.36 -14.44
C ASP A 105 -3.49 -1.25 -14.59
N SER A 106 -2.73 -1.46 -13.50
CA SER A 106 -1.39 -2.08 -13.65
C SER A 106 -1.41 -3.61 -13.63
N ASP A 107 -2.52 -4.23 -13.24
CA ASP A 107 -2.68 -5.68 -13.20
C ASP A 107 -3.73 -6.23 -14.17
N ASP A 108 -4.37 -5.35 -14.94
CA ASP A 108 -5.32 -5.63 -16.01
C ASP A 108 -6.63 -6.30 -15.52
N ASP A 109 -7.08 -6.00 -14.30
CA ASP A 109 -8.33 -6.53 -13.74
C ASP A 109 -9.58 -5.67 -14.02
N GLY A 110 -9.38 -4.49 -14.63
CA GLY A 110 -10.41 -3.55 -15.02
C GLY A 110 -10.75 -2.51 -13.96
N PHE A 111 -10.06 -2.51 -12.83
CA PHE A 111 -10.14 -1.49 -11.80
C PHE A 111 -8.90 -0.58 -11.86
N VAL A 112 -8.99 0.55 -11.18
CA VAL A 112 -7.92 1.56 -11.16
C VAL A 112 -7.50 1.74 -9.71
N ASP A 113 -6.20 1.90 -9.50
CA ASP A 113 -5.57 2.23 -8.22
C ASP A 113 -6.36 3.27 -7.40
N GLU A 114 -6.62 2.97 -6.13
CA GLU A 114 -7.20 3.88 -5.14
C GLU A 114 -6.46 5.22 -5.07
N VAL A 115 -5.12 5.22 -5.18
CA VAL A 115 -4.29 6.45 -5.17
C VAL A 115 -4.61 7.33 -6.38
N CYS A 116 -5.06 6.74 -7.48
CA CYS A 116 -5.49 7.42 -8.70
C CYS A 116 -6.98 7.79 -8.70
N GLY A 117 -7.66 7.61 -7.56
CA GLY A 117 -9.08 7.89 -7.40
C GLY A 117 -9.99 6.78 -7.90
N GLY A 118 -9.43 5.60 -8.18
CA GLY A 118 -10.19 4.39 -8.39
C GLY A 118 -10.56 3.70 -7.07
N VAL A 119 -10.85 2.40 -7.16
CA VAL A 119 -11.38 1.59 -6.05
C VAL A 119 -10.55 0.33 -5.81
N ASP A 120 -9.50 0.13 -6.60
CA ASP A 120 -8.58 -0.98 -6.45
C ASP A 120 -7.59 -0.68 -5.32
N CYS A 121 -7.69 -1.45 -4.25
CA CYS A 121 -6.84 -1.35 -3.08
C CYS A 121 -5.46 -2.02 -3.28
N ASN A 122 -5.27 -2.78 -4.37
CA ASN A 122 -3.99 -3.35 -4.77
C ASN A 122 -3.89 -3.56 -6.30
N ASP A 123 -3.60 -2.46 -7.00
CA ASP A 123 -3.36 -2.34 -8.45
C ASP A 123 -2.11 -3.10 -8.96
N LEU A 124 -1.60 -4.07 -8.19
CA LEU A 124 -0.51 -4.98 -8.57
C LEU A 124 -0.92 -6.46 -8.42
N ASN A 125 -2.17 -6.74 -8.04
CA ASN A 125 -2.70 -8.08 -7.88
C ASN A 125 -4.14 -8.16 -8.42
N PRO A 126 -4.34 -8.82 -9.59
CA PRO A 126 -5.63 -8.82 -10.28
C PRO A 126 -6.72 -9.67 -9.61
N ASN A 127 -6.42 -10.23 -8.43
CA ASN A 127 -7.39 -10.95 -7.58
C ASN A 127 -7.73 -10.15 -6.32
N VAL A 128 -7.45 -8.84 -6.31
CA VAL A 128 -7.75 -7.92 -5.21
C VAL A 128 -8.44 -6.71 -5.81
N ASN A 129 -9.77 -6.75 -5.90
CA ASN A 129 -10.58 -5.67 -6.43
C ASN A 129 -12.05 -5.81 -5.99
N PRO A 130 -12.90 -4.77 -6.14
CA PRO A 130 -14.29 -4.80 -5.67
C PRO A 130 -15.22 -5.86 -6.25
N SER A 131 -14.79 -6.63 -7.24
CA SER A 131 -15.56 -7.75 -7.81
C SER A 131 -15.08 -9.12 -7.35
N GLU A 132 -13.93 -9.20 -6.69
CA GLU A 132 -13.40 -10.45 -6.17
C GLU A 132 -14.04 -10.78 -4.80
N PRO A 133 -14.20 -12.07 -4.48
CA PRO A 133 -14.65 -12.50 -3.18
C PRO A 133 -13.50 -12.53 -2.17
N GLU A 134 -13.81 -12.20 -0.92
CA GLU A 134 -12.84 -12.24 0.17
C GLU A 134 -12.23 -13.64 0.41
N ILE A 135 -10.90 -13.72 0.46
CA ILE A 135 -10.15 -14.91 0.85
C ILE A 135 -9.76 -14.74 2.32
N CYS A 136 -10.57 -15.32 3.20
CA CYS A 136 -10.54 -15.09 4.64
C CYS A 136 -9.25 -15.43 5.43
N THR A 137 -8.14 -15.76 4.76
CA THR A 137 -6.90 -16.22 5.40
C THR A 137 -5.62 -15.77 4.69
N ASP A 138 -5.72 -14.94 3.64
CA ASP A 138 -4.55 -14.54 2.85
C ASP A 138 -3.95 -13.20 3.26
N ALA A 139 -4.55 -12.52 4.26
CA ALA A 139 -4.14 -11.22 4.76
C ALA A 139 -4.28 -10.05 3.78
N ALA A 140 -5.08 -10.22 2.72
CA ALA A 140 -5.51 -9.16 1.82
C ALA A 140 -6.99 -8.83 2.07
N ASP A 141 -7.39 -7.62 1.70
CA ASP A 141 -8.79 -7.23 1.52
C ASP A 141 -9.08 -7.46 0.03
N ASN A 142 -9.47 -8.68 -0.35
CA ASN A 142 -9.59 -9.07 -1.76
C ASN A 142 -10.76 -8.37 -2.45
N ASP A 143 -11.77 -7.94 -1.71
CA ASP A 143 -12.95 -7.25 -2.26
C ASP A 143 -12.91 -5.72 -2.09
N CYS A 144 -11.79 -5.18 -1.60
CA CYS A 144 -11.52 -3.76 -1.39
C CYS A 144 -12.64 -3.00 -0.65
N ASN A 145 -13.30 -3.64 0.32
CA ASN A 145 -14.35 -3.02 1.10
C ASN A 145 -13.83 -2.28 2.37
N GLY A 146 -12.52 -2.37 2.62
CA GLY A 146 -11.79 -1.71 3.70
C GLY A 146 -11.53 -2.58 4.92
N VAL A 147 -11.87 -3.87 4.88
CA VAL A 147 -11.57 -4.86 5.93
C VAL A 147 -11.07 -6.16 5.29
N ALA A 148 -10.23 -6.90 6.03
CA ALA A 148 -9.58 -8.10 5.53
C ALA A 148 -9.83 -9.31 6.44
N ASP A 149 -9.74 -10.49 5.86
CA ASP A 149 -9.83 -11.79 6.51
C ASP A 149 -11.03 -11.87 7.47
N CYS A 150 -10.78 -12.23 8.73
CA CYS A 150 -11.78 -12.44 9.75
C CYS A 150 -12.40 -11.15 10.29
N SER A 151 -11.84 -10.00 9.92
CA SER A 151 -12.49 -8.71 10.16
C SER A 151 -13.53 -8.40 9.09
N ASP A 152 -13.51 -9.12 7.97
CA ASP A 152 -14.42 -8.95 6.85
C ASP A 152 -15.81 -9.58 7.09
N PRO A 153 -16.92 -8.86 6.87
CA PRO A 153 -18.29 -9.39 6.94
C PRO A 153 -18.58 -10.59 6.03
N ALA A 154 -17.91 -10.75 4.90
CA ALA A 154 -17.97 -11.91 4.01
C ALA A 154 -17.38 -13.17 4.67
N CYS A 155 -16.51 -13.00 5.67
CA CYS A 155 -15.80 -14.09 6.34
C CYS A 155 -16.40 -14.53 7.67
N VAL A 156 -17.56 -13.99 8.08
CA VAL A 156 -18.22 -14.32 9.38
C VAL A 156 -18.57 -15.79 9.57
N ASN A 157 -18.65 -16.58 8.49
CA ASN A 157 -18.89 -18.02 8.55
C ASN A 157 -17.71 -18.85 7.99
N ALA A 158 -16.57 -18.21 7.72
CA ALA A 158 -15.42 -18.90 7.17
C ALA A 158 -14.83 -19.83 8.25
N PRO A 159 -14.59 -21.12 7.95
CA PRO A 159 -14.08 -22.08 8.95
C PRO A 159 -12.75 -21.70 9.58
N ALA A 160 -11.96 -20.86 8.90
CA ALA A 160 -10.67 -20.38 9.36
C ALA A 160 -10.76 -19.10 10.20
N CYS A 161 -11.90 -18.40 10.15
CA CYS A 161 -12.15 -17.23 10.96
C CYS A 161 -12.81 -17.61 12.26
N GLY A 162 -11.93 -17.93 13.21
CA GLY A 162 -12.21 -18.00 14.63
C GLY A 162 -12.89 -19.28 15.07
N CYS A 163 -14.19 -19.39 14.86
CA CYS A 163 -15.03 -20.52 15.28
C CYS A 163 -16.49 -20.14 15.00
N ILE A 164 -17.39 -21.12 14.92
CA ILE A 164 -18.83 -20.86 14.94
C ILE A 164 -19.27 -20.97 16.40
N PRO A 165 -19.78 -19.90 17.04
CA PRO A 165 -20.20 -19.96 18.44
C PRO A 165 -21.21 -21.09 18.67
N ASP A 166 -20.87 -22.04 19.53
CA ASP A 166 -21.82 -23.10 19.89
C ASP A 166 -22.93 -22.46 20.73
N PRO A 167 -24.23 -22.64 20.40
CA PRO A 167 -25.33 -22.12 21.21
C PRO A 167 -25.35 -22.68 22.66
N ASN A 168 -24.54 -23.69 22.96
CA ASN A 168 -24.33 -24.25 24.29
C ASN A 168 -23.15 -23.59 25.07
N GLY A 169 -22.40 -22.67 24.47
CA GLY A 169 -21.22 -22.01 25.08
C GLY A 169 -19.94 -22.88 25.03
N GLU A 170 -18.82 -22.37 25.56
CA GLU A 170 -17.52 -23.07 25.47
C GLU A 170 -17.55 -24.49 26.05
N ASN A 171 -17.09 -25.47 25.26
CA ASN A 171 -16.71 -26.76 25.80
C ASN A 171 -15.24 -26.77 26.23
N CYS A 172 -14.98 -26.43 27.49
CA CYS A 172 -13.63 -26.34 28.08
C CYS A 172 -12.79 -27.64 28.06
N THR A 173 -13.27 -28.74 27.47
CA THR A 173 -12.61 -30.05 27.47
C THR A 173 -12.17 -30.53 26.08
N ASN A 174 -12.57 -29.87 24.99
CA ASN A 174 -12.20 -30.27 23.63
C ASN A 174 -10.91 -29.58 23.11
N GLY A 175 -10.42 -28.56 23.81
CA GLY A 175 -9.24 -27.79 23.42
C GLY A 175 -9.47 -26.85 22.23
N VAL A 176 -10.73 -26.56 21.90
CA VAL A 176 -11.20 -25.62 20.87
C VAL A 176 -11.88 -24.45 21.59
N ASP A 177 -11.71 -23.24 21.06
CA ASP A 177 -12.46 -22.05 21.47
C ASP A 177 -13.84 -22.13 20.79
N ASP A 178 -14.89 -22.48 21.55
CA ASP A 178 -16.25 -22.68 21.02
C ASP A 178 -17.19 -21.51 21.34
N ASP A 179 -16.79 -20.58 22.22
CA ASP A 179 -17.54 -19.34 22.48
C ASP A 179 -16.94 -18.09 21.81
N CYS A 180 -15.79 -18.23 21.13
CA CYS A 180 -15.18 -17.26 20.24
C CYS A 180 -14.86 -15.91 20.92
N ASP A 181 -14.56 -15.94 22.21
CA ASP A 181 -14.40 -14.72 23.01
C ASP A 181 -12.93 -14.26 23.20
N THR A 182 -11.95 -14.95 22.58
CA THR A 182 -10.51 -14.64 22.76
C THR A 182 -9.76 -14.24 21.46
N THR A 183 -9.06 -13.09 21.50
CA THR A 183 -7.96 -12.70 20.57
C THR A 183 -6.60 -13.00 21.16
#